data_AF-A0A1Z5JWJ2-F1
#
_entry.id   AF-A0A1Z5JWJ2-F1
#
_cell.length_a   1.000
_cell.length_b   1.000
_cell.length_c   1.000
_cell.angle_alpha   90.00
_cell.angle_beta   90.00
_cell.angle_gamma   90.00
#
_symmetry.space_group_name_H-M   'P 1'
#
loop_
_entity.id
_entity.type
_entity.pdbx_description
1 polymer ?
#
loop_
_entity_poly.entity_id
_entity_poly.type
_entity_poly.pdbx_seq_one_letter_code
_entity_poly.pdbx_strand_id
1 'polypeptide(L)'
;MESKGPPQTAMMPGKRKVAFSPTVEVHHHKLILGDHPSVSEGIPLTLDWSVEYSEAIDLDEHESRCRNGLPFFESSEREEMARHHGASDMCLLATRKELSIIQTSRRLSELDQPWGLWGSMSDSSHCYQQQRCGILLNL
;
A
#
# COMPACT_ATOMS: atom_id res chain seq x y z
N MET A 1 -0.82 -5.11 -74.98
CA MET A 1 -1.35 -4.01 -74.14
C MET A 1 -1.23 -4.49 -72.71
N GLU A 2 -0.17 -4.08 -72.02
CA GLU A 2 0.14 -4.58 -70.66
C GLU A 2 -0.19 -3.47 -69.67
N SER A 3 -1.28 -3.62 -68.93
CA SER A 3 -1.76 -2.64 -67.97
C SER A 3 -0.94 -2.77 -66.68
N LYS A 4 -0.06 -1.79 -66.42
CA LYS A 4 0.61 -1.66 -65.12
C LYS A 4 -0.44 -1.37 -64.04
N GLY A 5 -0.54 -2.28 -63.06
CA GLY A 5 -1.34 -2.08 -61.85
C GLY A 5 -0.83 -0.92 -61.01
N PRO A 6 -1.64 -0.42 -60.05
CA PRO A 6 -1.30 0.74 -59.24
C PRO A 6 -0.03 0.49 -58.43
N PRO A 7 0.80 1.52 -58.19
CA PRO A 7 2.04 1.38 -57.44
C PRO A 7 1.69 0.97 -56.01
N GLN A 8 2.23 -0.17 -55.58
CA GLN A 8 2.16 -0.59 -54.18
C GLN A 8 3.03 0.39 -53.39
N THR A 9 2.40 1.34 -52.71
CA THR A 9 3.09 2.28 -51.82
C THR A 9 3.66 1.48 -50.66
N ALA A 10 4.96 1.15 -50.76
CA ALA A 10 5.71 0.60 -49.65
C ALA A 10 5.64 1.59 -48.49
N MET A 11 4.84 1.27 -47.46
CA MET A 11 4.85 2.02 -46.21
C MET A 11 6.25 1.85 -45.60
N MET A 12 7.07 2.89 -45.72
CA MET A 12 8.36 2.97 -45.05
C MET A 12 8.11 2.78 -43.55
N PRO A 13 8.87 1.92 -42.84
CA PRO A 13 8.67 1.72 -41.42
C PRO A 13 8.91 3.06 -40.71
N GLY A 14 7.82 3.68 -40.26
CA GLY A 14 7.87 4.93 -39.51
C GLY A 14 8.76 4.77 -38.28
N LYS A 15 9.50 5.83 -37.92
CA LYS A 15 10.30 5.84 -36.70
C LYS A 15 9.39 5.55 -35.51
N ARG A 16 9.58 4.39 -34.87
CA ARG A 16 8.83 4.00 -33.67
C ARG A 16 9.07 5.06 -32.58
N LYS A 17 7.98 5.54 -31.97
CA LYS A 17 8.01 6.46 -30.83
C LYS A 17 7.38 5.77 -29.63
N VAL A 18 7.90 6.05 -28.44
CA VAL A 18 7.27 5.64 -27.20
C VAL A 18 6.07 6.56 -26.95
N ALA A 19 4.93 5.95 -26.63
CA ALA A 19 3.72 6.63 -26.20
C ALA A 19 3.10 5.83 -25.05
N PHE A 20 2.36 6.50 -24.17
CA PHE A 20 1.61 5.88 -23.09
C PHE A 20 0.16 5.68 -23.52
N SER A 21 -0.51 4.68 -22.92
CA SER A 21 -1.95 4.47 -23.14
C SER A 21 -2.73 5.69 -22.62
N PRO A 22 -3.76 6.15 -23.33
CA PRO A 22 -4.66 7.18 -22.82
C PRO A 22 -5.62 6.65 -21.75
N THR A 23 -5.63 5.35 -21.48
CA THR A 23 -6.54 4.71 -20.52
C THR A 23 -5.79 4.10 -19.35
N VAL A 24 -6.38 4.19 -18.16
CA VAL A 24 -5.97 3.52 -16.92
C VAL A 24 -6.93 2.38 -16.63
N GLU A 25 -6.39 1.20 -16.30
CA GLU A 25 -7.20 0.12 -15.75
C GLU A 25 -7.22 0.23 -14.22
N VAL A 26 -8.43 0.26 -13.66
CA VAL A 26 -8.67 0.29 -12.21
C VAL A 26 -9.22 -1.07 -11.80
N HIS A 27 -8.51 -1.74 -10.90
CA HIS A 27 -8.92 -3.00 -10.31
C HIS A 27 -9.60 -2.75 -8.96
N HIS A 28 -10.79 -3.33 -8.79
CA HIS A 28 -11.56 -3.25 -7.55
C HIS A 28 -11.36 -4.53 -6.75
N HIS A 29 -11.08 -4.36 -5.46
CA HIS A 29 -10.72 -5.43 -4.55
C HIS A 29 -11.55 -5.32 -3.26
N LYS A 30 -11.76 -6.45 -2.60
CA LYS A 30 -12.40 -6.45 -1.26
C LYS A 30 -11.53 -5.73 -0.25
N LEU A 31 -12.16 -4.90 0.57
CA LEU A 31 -11.53 -4.35 1.76
C LEU A 31 -11.52 -5.43 2.86
N ILE A 32 -10.33 -5.74 3.40
CA ILE A 32 -10.13 -6.75 4.43
C ILE A 32 -9.27 -6.22 5.58
N LEU A 33 -9.28 -6.93 6.71
CA LEU A 33 -8.39 -6.67 7.84
C LEU A 33 -6.96 -7.07 7.48
N GLY A 34 -6.01 -6.16 7.71
CA GLY A 34 -4.60 -6.39 7.42
C GLY A 34 -3.76 -6.73 8.65
N ASP A 35 -2.46 -6.86 8.42
CA ASP A 35 -1.43 -7.18 9.42
C ASP A 35 -0.27 -6.16 9.42
N HIS A 36 -0.46 -5.02 8.75
CA HIS A 36 0.60 -4.02 8.55
C HIS A 36 1.06 -3.41 9.89
N PRO A 37 2.31 -3.64 10.33
CA PRO A 37 2.73 -3.35 11.69
C PRO A 37 3.05 -1.87 11.95
N SER A 38 3.26 -1.07 10.90
CA SER A 38 3.52 0.37 11.04
C SER A 38 2.28 1.19 11.37
N VAL A 39 1.10 0.58 11.47
CA VAL A 39 -0.09 1.27 11.98
C VAL A 39 0.17 1.66 13.45
N SER A 40 0.07 2.95 13.75
CA SER A 40 0.34 3.46 15.11
C SER A 40 -0.78 3.10 16.08
N GLU A 41 -2.02 3.15 15.62
CA GLU A 41 -3.22 2.91 16.42
C GLU A 41 -4.32 2.24 15.60
N GLY A 42 -5.08 1.35 16.22
CA GLY A 42 -6.24 0.71 15.59
C GLY A 42 -5.91 -0.48 14.70
N ILE A 43 -6.87 -0.81 13.83
CA ILE A 43 -6.70 -1.85 12.82
C ILE A 43 -6.18 -1.26 11.50
N PRO A 44 -5.30 -1.96 10.78
CA PRO A 44 -4.96 -1.67 9.42
C PRO A 44 -6.00 -2.30 8.50
N LEU A 45 -6.38 -1.55 7.47
CA LEU A 45 -7.17 -2.05 6.37
C LEU A 45 -6.24 -2.34 5.21
N THR A 46 -6.51 -3.42 4.48
CA THR A 46 -5.82 -3.73 3.24
C THR A 46 -6.82 -4.16 2.19
N LEU A 47 -6.39 -4.11 0.92
CA LEU A 47 -7.12 -4.74 -0.16
C LEU A 47 -6.77 -6.22 -0.21
N ASP A 48 -7.75 -7.05 -0.53
CA ASP A 48 -7.52 -8.45 -0.87
C ASP A 48 -6.72 -8.55 -2.17
N TRP A 49 -5.95 -9.62 -2.32
CA TRP A 49 -5.16 -9.86 -3.53
C TRP A 49 -6.03 -10.17 -4.75
N SER A 50 -7.25 -10.66 -4.52
CA SER A 50 -8.17 -11.04 -5.59
C SER A 50 -8.88 -9.83 -6.16
N VAL A 51 -8.79 -9.66 -7.48
CA VAL A 51 -9.59 -8.67 -8.22
C VAL A 51 -11.04 -9.16 -8.27
N GLU A 52 -11.98 -8.34 -7.81
CA GLU A 52 -13.41 -8.61 -7.99
C GLU A 52 -13.86 -8.26 -9.41
N TYR A 53 -13.50 -7.06 -9.87
CA TYR A 53 -13.74 -6.60 -11.23
C TYR A 53 -12.77 -5.48 -11.62
N SER A 54 -12.75 -5.12 -12.91
CA SER A 54 -11.89 -4.08 -13.45
C SER A 54 -12.67 -3.14 -14.36
N GLU A 55 -12.27 -1.89 -14.39
CA GLU A 55 -12.81 -0.87 -15.30
C GLU A 55 -11.68 -0.11 -15.99
N ALA A 56 -11.94 0.39 -17.20
CA ALA A 56 -11.00 1.23 -17.93
C ALA A 56 -11.52 2.67 -17.92
N ILE A 57 -10.70 3.59 -17.45
CA ILE A 57 -11.02 5.02 -17.31
C ILE A 57 -10.05 5.83 -18.17
N ASP A 58 -10.52 6.93 -18.74
CA ASP A 58 -9.65 7.89 -19.42
C ASP A 58 -8.67 8.53 -18.42
N LEU A 59 -7.41 8.67 -18.82
CA LEU A 59 -6.33 9.15 -17.95
C LEU A 59 -6.60 10.58 -17.46
N ASP A 60 -7.06 11.47 -18.34
CA ASP A 60 -7.31 12.86 -17.98
C ASP A 60 -8.49 12.96 -16.99
N GLU A 61 -9.52 12.12 -17.17
CA GLU A 61 -10.64 12.00 -16.23
C GLU A 61 -10.16 11.52 -14.86
N HIS A 62 -9.35 10.45 -14.81
CA HIS A 62 -8.81 9.91 -13.57
C HIS A 62 -7.98 10.95 -12.80
N GLU A 63 -7.06 11.63 -13.48
CA GLU A 63 -6.21 12.66 -12.85
C GLU A 63 -7.01 13.84 -12.32
N SER A 64 -8.12 14.22 -12.97
CA SER A 64 -8.99 15.30 -12.50
C SER A 64 -9.63 15.01 -11.14
N ARG A 65 -9.93 13.73 -10.85
CA ARG A 65 -10.54 13.28 -9.58
C ARG A 65 -9.54 13.23 -8.43
N CYS A 66 -8.28 12.90 -8.70
CA CYS A 66 -7.25 12.67 -7.68
C CYS A 66 -6.47 13.94 -7.23
N ARG A 67 -6.83 15.13 -7.73
CA ARG A 67 -6.13 16.38 -7.37
C ARG A 67 -6.25 16.78 -5.90
N ASN A 68 -7.32 16.34 -5.24
CA ASN A 68 -7.50 16.52 -3.81
C ASN A 68 -6.87 15.30 -3.16
N GLY A 69 -5.74 15.47 -2.46
CA GLY A 69 -4.93 14.38 -1.93
C GLY A 69 -5.71 13.33 -1.14
N LEU A 70 -5.04 12.23 -0.80
CA LEU A 70 -5.70 11.10 -0.14
C LEU A 70 -6.29 11.50 1.22
N PRO A 71 -7.53 11.08 1.53
CA PRO A 71 -8.12 11.29 2.85
C PRO A 71 -7.28 10.58 3.91
N PHE A 72 -7.07 11.25 5.04
CA PHE A 72 -6.55 10.63 6.25
C PHE A 72 -7.72 10.08 7.04
N PHE A 73 -7.66 8.80 7.41
CA PHE A 73 -8.71 8.15 8.21
C PHE A 73 -8.21 7.91 9.63
N GLU A 74 -9.01 8.26 10.63
CA GLU A 74 -8.79 7.91 12.02
C GLU A 74 -9.03 6.41 12.28
N SER A 75 -8.60 5.91 13.45
CA SER A 75 -8.80 4.50 13.84
C SER A 75 -10.27 4.10 13.83
N SER A 76 -11.15 4.95 14.38
CA SER A 76 -12.58 4.73 14.46
C SER A 76 -13.22 4.62 13.08
N GLU A 77 -12.85 5.51 12.16
CA GLU A 77 -13.33 5.50 10.78
C GLU A 77 -12.91 4.22 10.05
N ARG A 78 -11.67 3.76 10.28
CA ARG A 78 -11.21 2.48 9.72
C ARG A 78 -12.00 1.28 10.26
N GLU A 79 -12.35 1.28 11.55
CA GLU A 79 -13.19 0.24 12.13
C GLU A 79 -14.62 0.27 11.61
N GLU A 80 -15.19 1.45 11.43
CA GLU A 80 -16.51 1.59 10.82
C GLU A 80 -16.51 1.09 9.38
N MET A 81 -15.49 1.46 8.59
CA MET A 81 -15.28 0.91 7.25
C MET A 81 -15.18 -0.62 7.27
N ALA A 82 -14.42 -1.20 8.19
CA ALA A 82 -14.32 -2.66 8.32
C ALA A 82 -15.67 -3.30 8.63
N ARG A 83 -16.43 -2.76 9.60
CA ARG A 83 -17.75 -3.27 9.98
C ARG A 83 -18.73 -3.19 8.81
N HIS A 84 -18.73 -2.08 8.09
CA HIS A 84 -19.56 -1.90 6.90
C HIS A 84 -19.27 -2.95 5.82
N HIS A 85 -18.01 -3.40 5.73
CA HIS A 85 -17.58 -4.46 4.82
C HIS A 85 -17.64 -5.87 5.43
N GLY A 86 -18.36 -6.05 6.54
CA GLY A 86 -18.68 -7.36 7.11
C GLY A 86 -17.73 -7.87 8.18
N ALA A 87 -16.77 -7.06 8.65
CA ALA A 87 -15.92 -7.44 9.77
C ALA A 87 -16.73 -7.50 11.07
N SER A 88 -16.69 -8.64 11.76
CA SER A 88 -17.26 -8.75 13.11
C SER A 88 -16.34 -8.13 14.16
N ASP A 89 -16.89 -7.70 15.30
CA ASP A 89 -16.08 -7.18 16.41
C ASP A 89 -15.07 -8.21 16.93
N MET A 90 -15.41 -9.50 16.85
CA MET A 90 -14.48 -10.58 17.18
C MET A 90 -13.27 -10.60 16.24
N CYS A 91 -13.49 -10.38 14.94
CA CYS A 91 -12.40 -10.26 13.97
C CYS A 91 -11.52 -9.04 14.26
N LEU A 92 -12.13 -7.88 14.55
CA LEU A 92 -11.40 -6.66 14.91
C LEU A 92 -10.50 -6.88 16.14
N LEU A 93 -11.03 -7.53 17.18
CA LEU A 93 -10.27 -7.87 18.39
C LEU A 93 -9.11 -8.84 18.10
N ALA A 94 -9.36 -9.87 17.29
CA ALA A 94 -8.33 -10.82 16.89
C ALA A 94 -7.19 -10.13 16.13
N THR A 95 -7.51 -9.29 15.15
CA THR A 95 -6.53 -8.53 14.38
C THR A 95 -5.68 -7.61 15.27
N ARG A 96 -6.28 -6.88 16.22
CA ARG A 96 -5.51 -6.05 17.16
C ARG A 96 -4.51 -6.87 17.97
N LYS A 97 -4.91 -8.08 18.39
CA LYS A 97 -4.03 -8.99 19.13
C LYS A 97 -2.88 -9.47 18.26
N GLU A 98 -3.16 -9.87 17.02
CA GLU A 98 -2.13 -10.30 16.05
C GLU A 98 -1.12 -9.18 15.76
N LEU A 99 -1.60 -7.95 15.56
CA LEU A 99 -0.73 -6.80 15.32
C LEU A 99 0.18 -6.52 16.50
N SER A 100 -0.34 -6.59 17.73
CA SER A 100 0.48 -6.41 18.92
C SER A 100 1.64 -7.41 18.95
N ILE A 101 1.39 -8.67 18.57
CA ILE A 101 2.42 -9.69 18.47
C ILE A 101 3.45 -9.33 17.40
N ILE A 102 3.00 -8.95 16.19
CA ILE A 102 3.89 -8.59 15.08
C ILE A 102 4.76 -7.37 15.42
N GLN A 103 4.16 -6.32 16.00
CA GLN A 103 4.87 -5.11 16.41
C GLN A 103 5.91 -5.40 17.49
N THR A 104 5.56 -6.19 18.51
CA THR A 104 6.52 -6.62 19.53
C THR A 104 7.64 -7.44 18.92
N SER A 105 7.32 -8.39 18.03
CA SER A 105 8.34 -9.18 17.34
C SER A 105 9.33 -8.31 16.57
N ARG A 106 8.85 -7.30 15.83
CA ARG A 106 9.72 -6.40 15.06
C ARG A 106 10.63 -5.57 15.96
N ARG A 107 10.08 -5.00 17.02
CA ARG A 107 10.86 -4.26 18.02
C ARG A 107 11.96 -5.13 18.64
N LEU A 108 11.64 -6.37 18.99
CA LEU A 108 12.63 -7.29 19.56
C LEU A 108 13.72 -7.64 18.54
N SER A 109 13.36 -7.89 17.29
CA SER A 109 14.34 -8.15 16.22
C SER A 109 15.25 -6.96 15.94
N GLU A 110 14.76 -5.72 16.07
CA GLU A 110 15.59 -4.52 15.97
C GLU A 110 16.64 -4.45 17.09
N LEU A 111 16.30 -4.89 18.30
CA LEU A 111 17.21 -4.91 19.45
C LEU A 111 18.24 -6.05 19.39
N ASP A 112 17.90 -7.16 18.74
CA ASP A 112 18.76 -8.34 18.61
C ASP A 112 19.81 -8.22 17.49
N GLN A 113 19.77 -7.15 16.69
CA GLN A 113 20.72 -6.92 15.60
C GLN A 113 22.14 -6.64 16.14
N PRO A 114 23.13 -7.51 15.90
CA PRO A 114 24.48 -7.38 16.48
C PRO A 114 25.31 -6.22 15.87
N TRP A 115 24.81 -5.58 14.82
CA TRP A 115 25.51 -4.53 14.07
C TRP A 115 25.26 -3.11 14.61
N GLY A 116 24.68 -2.97 15.81
CA GLY A 116 24.29 -1.71 16.47
C GLY A 116 25.42 -0.72 16.82
N LEU A 117 26.54 -0.72 16.12
CA LEU A 117 27.70 0.16 16.37
C LEU A 117 28.11 1.04 15.17
N TRP A 118 27.50 0.92 13.99
CA TRP A 118 27.84 1.75 12.82
C TRP A 118 26.67 2.61 12.29
N GLY A 119 25.55 2.69 13.01
CA GLY A 119 24.41 3.55 12.64
C GLY A 119 24.23 4.82 13.49
N SER A 120 24.99 4.97 14.59
CA SER A 120 24.78 6.06 15.57
C SER A 120 25.51 7.38 15.22
N MET A 121 25.72 7.70 13.95
CA MET A 121 26.30 8.99 13.55
C MET A 121 25.67 9.54 12.27
N SER A 122 24.36 9.73 12.24
CA SER A 122 23.67 10.83 11.51
C SER A 122 22.16 10.64 11.58
N ASP A 123 21.54 11.13 12.65
CA ASP A 123 20.67 12.30 12.48
C ASP A 123 20.12 12.73 13.84
N SER A 124 20.61 13.90 14.26
CA SER A 124 19.99 14.70 15.29
C SER A 124 18.63 15.18 14.78
N SER A 125 17.54 14.62 15.28
CA SER A 125 16.44 15.38 15.88
C SER A 125 15.22 14.50 16.16
N HIS A 126 14.63 14.75 17.32
CA HIS A 126 13.25 14.44 17.73
C HIS A 126 12.98 13.10 18.43
N CYS A 127 13.05 13.22 19.76
CA CYS A 127 12.11 12.73 20.77
C CYS A 127 11.62 11.27 20.69
N TYR A 128 12.26 10.39 21.46
CA TYR A 128 11.51 9.45 22.30
C TYR A 128 12.11 9.43 23.69
N GLN A 129 11.35 9.98 24.63
CA GLN A 129 11.67 10.01 26.05
C GLN A 129 11.55 8.58 26.59
N GLN A 130 12.66 7.87 26.59
CA GLN A 130 12.79 6.49 27.04
C GLN A 130 12.71 6.44 28.57
N GLN A 131 11.49 6.34 29.11
CA GLN A 131 11.32 5.92 30.49
C GLN A 131 11.62 4.42 30.58
N ARG A 132 12.83 4.12 31.07
CA ARG A 132 13.29 2.79 31.45
C ARG A 132 12.37 2.22 32.54
N CYS A 133 11.51 1.27 32.18
CA CYS A 133 11.03 0.27 33.13
C CYS A 133 11.82 -1.02 32.87
N GLY A 134 12.84 -1.24 33.68
CA GLY A 134 13.57 -2.51 33.70
C GLY A 134 12.68 -3.60 34.28
N ILE A 135 12.48 -4.67 33.52
CA ILE A 135 11.98 -5.93 34.06
C ILE A 135 13.19 -6.85 34.16
N LEU A 136 13.68 -7.03 35.39
CA LEU A 136 14.52 -8.16 35.75
C LEU A 136 13.63 -9.41 35.70
N LEU A 137 13.82 -10.26 34.69
CA LEU A 137 13.32 -11.62 34.72
C LEU A 137 14.32 -12.45 35.53
N ASN A 138 13.96 -12.78 36.77
CA ASN A 138 14.58 -13.90 37.47
C ASN A 138 13.84 -15.18 37.07
N LEU A 139 14.63 -16.17 36.65
CA LEU A 139 14.26 -17.55 36.33
C LEU A 139 13.67 -18.28 37.54
#